data_AF-A0A0C2FMC6-F1
#
_entry.id   AF-A0A0C2FMC6-F1
#
_cell.length_a   1.000
_cell.length_b   1.000
_cell.length_c   1.000
_cell.angle_alpha   90.00
_cell.angle_beta   90.00
_cell.angle_gamma   90.00
#
_symmetry.space_group_name_H-M   'P 1'
#
loop_
_entity.id
_entity.type
_entity.pdbx_description
1 polymer ?
#
loop_
_entity_poly.entity_id
_entity_poly.type
_entity_poly.pdbx_seq_one_letter_code
_entity_poly.pdbx_strand_id
1 'polypeptide(L)'
;MEISGNVSSRDEYAVVGLSKDGKMGDDLLICCINSGKKVFASLAMHKERKQTEFLDRKGLEVIKAYRKGNRLYCKIRQRREDFTCSSFSLDKPYYILLAVGSYHNNSE
;
A
#
# COMPACT_ATOMS: atom_id res chain seq x y z
N MET A 1 1.70 -1.64 11.47
CA MET A 1 2.34 -2.40 10.38
C MET A 1 3.61 -1.68 9.96
N GLU A 2 4.67 -2.43 9.65
CA GLU A 2 5.90 -1.90 9.08
C GLU A 2 6.09 -2.50 7.69
N ILE A 3 6.32 -1.66 6.69
CA ILE A 3 6.52 -2.04 5.29
C ILE A 3 7.91 -1.58 4.91
N SER A 4 8.70 -2.49 4.35
CA SER A 4 9.99 -2.15 3.79
C SER A 4 10.28 -2.93 2.53
N GLY A 5 10.85 -2.26 1.54
CA GLY A 5 11.26 -2.88 0.28
C GLY A 5 12.59 -2.29 -0.20
N ASN A 6 13.33 -3.09 -0.96
CA ASN A 6 14.48 -2.59 -1.71
C ASN A 6 13.97 -1.94 -3.00
N VAL A 7 14.40 -0.72 -3.24
CA VAL A 7 13.99 0.18 -4.32
C VAL A 7 15.22 0.68 -5.08
N SER A 8 15.17 0.64 -6.40
CA SER A 8 16.25 0.97 -7.33
C SER A 8 16.13 2.35 -7.96
N SER A 9 14.91 2.87 -8.13
CA SER A 9 14.65 4.14 -8.82
C SER A 9 13.94 5.14 -7.91
N ARG A 10 13.76 6.38 -8.39
CA ARG A 10 13.23 7.49 -7.59
C ARG A 10 11.70 7.45 -7.42
N ASP A 11 10.99 6.74 -8.28
CA ASP A 11 9.53 6.69 -8.25
C ASP A 11 9.09 5.23 -8.17
N GLU A 12 8.96 4.73 -6.95
CA GLU A 12 8.70 3.32 -6.66
C GLU A 12 7.84 3.15 -5.42
N TYR A 13 7.21 1.99 -5.32
CA TYR A 13 6.43 1.59 -4.17
C TYR A 13 6.92 0.25 -3.60
N ALA A 14 6.63 0.07 -2.32
CA ALA A 14 6.56 -1.22 -1.65
C ALA A 14 5.16 -1.33 -1.04
N VAL A 15 4.46 -2.43 -1.28
CA VAL A 15 3.05 -2.59 -0.91
C VAL A 15 2.80 -3.91 -0.22
N VAL A 16 1.87 -3.87 0.74
CA VAL A 16 1.24 -5.05 1.33
C VAL A 16 -0.21 -5.08 0.84
N GLY A 17 -0.60 -6.14 0.16
CA GLY A 17 -1.99 -6.42 -0.21
C GLY A 17 -2.62 -7.39 0.77
N LEU A 18 -3.81 -7.07 1.25
CA LEU A 18 -4.69 -8.01 1.93
C LEU A 18 -5.66 -8.54 0.88
N SER A 19 -5.69 -9.86 0.71
CA SER A 19 -6.47 -10.52 -0.35
C SER A 19 -7.34 -11.65 0.20
N LYS A 20 -8.43 -11.93 -0.53
CA LYS A 20 -9.33 -13.06 -0.24
C LYS A 20 -8.79 -14.38 -0.82
N ASP A 21 -7.90 -14.32 -1.80
CA ASP A 21 -7.27 -15.48 -2.41
C ASP A 21 -5.75 -15.28 -2.58
N GLY A 22 -5.06 -16.29 -3.10
CA GLY A 22 -3.61 -16.22 -3.35
C GLY A 22 -3.23 -15.43 -4.60
N LYS A 23 -4.13 -14.60 -5.16
CA LYS A 23 -3.94 -13.87 -6.41
C LYS A 23 -4.24 -12.40 -6.21
N MET A 24 -3.48 -11.55 -6.89
CA MET A 24 -3.82 -10.13 -6.97
C MET A 24 -5.14 -9.97 -7.73
N GLY A 25 -6.01 -9.04 -7.35
CA GLY A 25 -7.22 -8.73 -8.11
C GLY A 25 -8.27 -7.92 -7.39
N ASP A 26 -8.53 -8.20 -6.11
CA ASP A 26 -9.54 -7.54 -5.28
C ASP A 26 -8.98 -7.32 -3.88
N ASP A 27 -7.93 -6.50 -3.80
CA ASP A 27 -7.04 -6.42 -2.66
C ASP A 27 -7.09 -5.03 -2.02
N LEU A 28 -7.10 -5.00 -0.68
CA LEU A 28 -6.79 -3.77 0.04
C LEU A 28 -5.27 -3.61 0.10
N LEU A 29 -4.77 -2.59 -0.57
CA LEU A 29 -3.37 -2.26 -0.64
C LEU A 29 -3.02 -1.22 0.42
N ILE A 30 -1.96 -1.50 1.17
CA ILE A 30 -1.26 -0.56 2.00
C ILE A 30 0.06 -0.22 1.32
N CYS A 31 0.14 0.97 0.74
CA CYS A 31 1.25 1.38 -0.10
C CYS A 31 2.22 2.24 0.69
N CYS A 32 3.51 1.93 0.63
CA CYS A 32 4.60 2.84 0.95
C CYS A 32 5.20 3.32 -0.37
N ILE A 33 5.12 4.62 -0.65
CA ILE A 33 5.43 5.17 -1.96
C ILE A 33 6.54 6.19 -1.80
N ASN A 34 7.58 6.08 -2.63
CA ASN A 34 8.52 7.14 -2.89
C ASN A 34 8.15 7.80 -4.22
N SER A 35 7.86 9.09 -4.20
CA SER A 35 7.66 9.89 -5.41
C SER A 35 8.61 11.09 -5.37
N GLY A 36 9.58 11.10 -6.27
CA GLY A 36 10.70 12.02 -6.28
C GLY A 36 11.49 11.98 -4.97
N LYS A 37 11.31 13.03 -4.14
CA LYS A 37 11.97 13.19 -2.83
C LYS A 37 11.03 12.96 -1.65
N LYS A 38 9.76 12.63 -1.89
CA LYS A 38 8.75 12.47 -0.84
C LYS A 38 8.40 11.00 -0.65
N VAL A 39 8.54 10.53 0.58
CA VAL A 39 7.99 9.24 0.99
C VAL A 39 6.69 9.46 1.74
N PHE A 40 5.65 8.74 1.35
CA PHE A 40 4.36 8.75 2.02
C PHE A 40 3.73 7.37 1.99
N ALA A 41 2.73 7.17 2.85
CA ALA A 41 1.92 5.97 2.81
C ALA A 41 0.48 6.31 2.38
N SER A 42 -0.17 5.37 1.73
CA SER A 42 -1.56 5.51 1.27
C SER A 42 -2.27 4.17 1.32
N LEU A 43 -3.60 4.23 1.33
CA LEU A 43 -4.46 3.06 1.12
C LEU A 43 -4.99 3.09 -0.31
N ALA A 44 -5.11 1.92 -0.93
CA ALA A 44 -5.74 1.78 -2.23
C ALA A 44 -6.52 0.47 -2.32
N MET A 45 -7.51 0.40 -3.19
CA MET A 45 -8.11 -0.86 -3.62
C MET A 45 -7.56 -1.21 -4.99
N HIS A 46 -7.03 -2.42 -5.13
CA HIS A 46 -6.81 -3.00 -6.44
C HIS A 46 -8.06 -3.79 -6.82
N LYS A 47 -8.66 -3.49 -7.97
CA LYS A 47 -9.92 -4.06 -8.44
C LYS A 47 -9.74 -4.73 -9.80
N GLU A 48 -10.41 -5.86 -9.95
CA GLU A 48 -10.52 -6.63 -11.20
C GLU A 48 -9.17 -6.92 -11.90
N ARG A 49 -8.06 -6.97 -11.15
CA ARG A 49 -6.69 -7.13 -11.69
C ARG A 49 -6.24 -6.03 -12.66
N LYS A 50 -6.94 -4.90 -12.71
CA LYS A 50 -6.76 -3.90 -13.76
C LYS A 50 -6.48 -2.52 -13.21
N GLN A 51 -7.19 -2.13 -12.15
CA GLN A 51 -7.19 -0.76 -11.69
C GLN A 51 -6.85 -0.67 -10.22
N THR A 52 -6.08 0.36 -9.86
CA THR A 52 -5.80 0.71 -8.47
C THR A 52 -6.42 2.07 -8.18
N GLU A 53 -7.30 2.11 -7.21
CA GLU A 53 -7.98 3.33 -6.76
C GLU A 53 -7.48 3.71 -5.36
N PHE A 54 -6.89 4.89 -5.22
CA PHE A 54 -6.50 5.40 -3.91
C PHE A 54 -7.73 5.76 -3.09
N LEU A 55 -7.74 5.30 -1.85
CA LEU A 55 -8.78 5.61 -0.88
C LEU A 55 -8.47 6.94 -0.19
N ASP A 56 -9.50 7.60 0.33
CA ASP A 56 -9.31 8.72 1.25
C ASP A 56 -8.41 8.26 2.43
N ARG A 57 -7.55 9.14 2.94
CA ARG A 57 -6.54 8.84 3.97
C ARG A 57 -7.15 8.51 5.34
N LYS A 58 -8.47 8.53 5.45
CA LYS A 58 -9.21 8.04 6.60
C LYS A 58 -8.79 6.60 6.91
N GLY A 59 -8.67 6.27 8.19
CA GLY A 59 -8.18 4.96 8.63
C GLY A 59 -6.67 4.69 8.47
N LEU A 60 -5.83 5.64 8.03
CA LEU A 60 -4.37 5.47 8.00
C LEU A 60 -3.63 6.59 8.75
N GLU A 61 -2.85 6.20 9.77
CA GLU A 61 -1.92 7.10 10.47
C GLU A 61 -0.48 6.76 10.10
N VAL A 62 0.25 7.73 9.56
CA VAL A 62 1.67 7.58 9.21
C VAL A 62 2.52 7.97 10.42
N ILE A 63 3.19 6.98 11.01
CA ILE A 63 4.07 7.20 12.17
C ILE A 63 5.48 7.60 11.70
N LYS A 64 5.98 6.91 10.66
CA LYS A 64 7.30 7.19 10.08
C LYS A 64 7.34 6.77 8.62
N ALA A 65 7.91 7.59 7.76
CA ALA A 65 8.06 7.28 6.34
C ALA A 65 9.37 7.89 5.82
N TYR A 66 10.25 7.08 5.25
CA TYR A 66 11.53 7.56 4.72
C TYR A 66 12.12 6.60 3.69
N ARG A 67 13.09 7.12 2.95
CA ARG A 67 14.01 6.35 2.13
C ARG A 67 15.43 6.55 2.68
N LYS A 68 16.17 5.46 2.87
CA LYS A 68 17.59 5.49 3.22
C LYS A 68 18.36 4.59 2.26
N GLY A 69 19.15 5.18 1.37
CA GLY A 69 19.79 4.46 0.28
C GLY A 69 18.77 3.81 -0.66
N ASN A 70 18.89 2.50 -0.83
CA ASN A 70 17.96 1.66 -1.60
C ASN A 70 16.80 1.10 -0.76
N ARG A 71 16.66 1.48 0.52
CA ARG A 71 15.58 0.96 1.37
C ARG A 71 14.46 1.98 1.51
N LEU A 72 13.28 1.60 1.05
CA LEU A 72 12.03 2.31 1.30
C LEU A 72 11.40 1.75 2.58
N TYR A 73 10.92 2.62 3.46
CA TYR A 73 10.33 2.22 4.74
C TYR A 73 9.15 3.09 5.14
N CYS A 74 8.07 2.44 5.55
CA CYS A 74 6.92 3.07 6.20
C CYS A 74 6.51 2.29 7.45
N LYS A 75 6.33 3.01 8.56
CA LYS A 75 5.65 2.56 9.77
C LYS A 75 4.32 3.27 9.86
N ILE A 76 3.26 2.48 9.91
CA ILE A 76 1.90 2.98 9.90
C ILE A 76 1.05 2.30 10.97
N ARG A 77 -0.01 2.98 11.36
CA ARG A 77 -1.13 2.41 12.10
C ARG A 77 -2.38 2.52 11.24
N GLN A 78 -2.89 1.37 10.81
CA GLN A 78 -4.20 1.30 10.19
C GLN A 78 -5.25 1.29 11.30
N ARG A 79 -6.19 2.21 11.25
CA ARG A 79 -7.34 2.25 12.15
C ARG A 79 -8.49 1.51 11.49
N ARG A 80 -9.35 0.91 12.31
CA ARG A 80 -10.59 0.31 11.82
C ARG A 80 -11.50 1.44 11.36
N GLU A 81 -11.64 1.59 10.06
CA GLU A 81 -12.66 2.42 9.45
C GLU A 81 -13.50 1.56 8.52
N ASP A 82 -14.77 1.95 8.38
CA ASP A 82 -15.68 1.38 7.40
C ASP A 82 -15.29 1.91 6.03
N PHE A 83 -14.25 1.32 5.45
CA PHE A 83 -14.01 1.47 4.03
C PHE A 83 -15.22 0.88 3.32
N THR A 84 -15.84 1.65 2.43
CA THR A 84 -17.01 1.27 1.63
C THR A 84 -16.81 -0.05 0.88
N CYS A 85 -15.56 -0.47 0.65
CA CYS A 85 -15.21 -1.80 0.20
C CYS A 85 -14.77 -2.67 1.39
N SER A 86 -15.66 -3.59 1.78
CA SER A 86 -15.43 -4.78 2.61
C SER A 86 -14.11 -4.80 3.38
N SER A 87 -14.16 -4.36 4.64
CA SER A 87 -13.04 -4.42 5.56
C SER A 87 -12.45 -5.84 5.64
N PHE A 88 -11.15 -5.96 5.48
CA PHE A 88 -10.42 -7.20 5.79
C PHE A 88 -10.41 -7.36 7.31
N SER A 89 -11.14 -8.36 7.82
CA SER A 89 -11.12 -8.71 9.24
C SER A 89 -10.00 -9.71 9.53
N LEU A 90 -9.36 -9.54 10.68
CA LEU A 90 -8.40 -10.51 11.22
C LEU A 90 -9.08 -11.81 11.72
N ASP A 91 -10.41 -11.81 11.87
CA ASP A 91 -11.18 -12.97 12.34
C ASP A 91 -11.41 -14.02 11.24
N LYS A 92 -11.02 -13.71 9.99
CA LYS A 92 -11.14 -14.60 8.84
C LYS A 92 -9.76 -14.84 8.24
N PRO A 93 -9.49 -16.01 7.65
CA PRO A 93 -8.26 -16.19 6.89
C PRO A 93 -8.23 -15.22 5.71
N TYR A 94 -7.07 -14.62 5.48
CA TYR A 94 -6.77 -13.77 4.34
C TYR A 94 -5.34 -14.04 3.90
N TYR A 95 -5.03 -13.68 2.66
CA TYR A 95 -3.69 -13.78 2.10
C TYR A 95 -2.98 -12.44 2.22
N ILE A 96 -1.69 -12.50 2.53
CA ILE A 96 -0.80 -11.34 2.51
C ILE A 96 0.02 -11.43 1.22
N LEU A 97 -0.20 -10.46 0.33
CA LEU A 97 0.54 -10.32 -0.91
C LEU A 97 1.57 -9.20 -0.75
N LEU A 98 2.76 -9.38 -1.29
CA LEU A 98 3.84 -8.40 -1.22
C LEU A 98 4.27 -8.05 -2.64
N ALA A 99 4.47 -6.76 -2.92
CA ALA A 99 5.00 -6.31 -4.19
C ALA A 99 5.89 -5.06 -4.04
N VAL A 100 6.81 -4.93 -4.98
CA VAL A 100 7.60 -3.72 -5.23
C VAL A 100 7.54 -3.41 -6.72
N GLY A 101 7.55 -2.13 -7.07
CA GLY A 101 7.49 -1.75 -8.47
C GLY A 101 7.56 -0.24 -8.68
N SER A 102 7.55 0.15 -9.96
CA SER A 102 7.55 1.57 -10.36
C SER A 102 6.25 2.25 -9.99
N TYR A 103 6.34 3.48 -9.51
CA TYR A 103 5.21 4.35 -9.24
C TYR A 103 5.13 5.43 -10.31
N HIS A 104 4.02 5.49 -11.04
CA HIS A 104 3.75 6.55 -11.99
C HIS A 104 2.56 7.35 -11.50
N ASN A 105 2.77 8.62 -11.20
CA ASN A 105 1.69 9.52 -10.85
C ASN A 105 1.05 10.03 -12.15
N ASN A 106 -0.05 9.41 -12.59
CA ASN A 106 -0.74 9.78 -13.82
C ASN A 106 -1.58 11.06 -13.69
N SER A 107 -1.22 11.97 -12.78
CA SER A 107 -1.84 13.29 -12.70
C SER A 107 -1.07 14.26 -13.62
N GLU A 108 -1.21 14.04 -14.93
CA GLU A 108 -1.01 15.01 -16.02
C GLU A 108 -2.23 14.97 -16.94
#